data_AF-A0A973N4E8-F1
#
_entry.id   AF-A0A973N4E8-F1
#
_cell.length_a   1.000
_cell.length_b   1.000
_cell.length_c   1.000
_cell.angle_alpha   90.00
_cell.angle_beta   90.00
_cell.angle_gamma   90.00
#
_symmetry.space_group_name_H-M   'P 1'
#
loop_
_entity.id
_entity.type
_entity.pdbx_description
1 polymer ?
#
loop_
_entity_poly.entity_id
_entity_poly.type
_entity_poly.pdbx_seq_one_letter_code
_entity_poly.pdbx_strand_id
1 'polypeptide(L)'
;DFLLGMIDVRGSGYPIVDLRTKLGLPSIAATEATRIIILDVPMKDRLVGVGFVADCVFEVTDIDEQAIEPIPEVGGKWQSDYAAGIGRKGENFVVIFDLARLMANDKIPEDRDAGADAPRAA
;
A
#
# COMPACT_ATOMS: atom_id res chain seq x y z
N ASP A 1 -13.10 5.98 4.60
CA ASP A 1 -12.93 5.47 3.24
C ASP A 1 -11.45 5.55 2.93
N PHE A 2 -10.84 4.46 2.42
CA PHE A 2 -9.40 4.40 2.18
C PHE A 2 -9.02 4.73 0.75
N LEU A 3 -9.97 4.67 -0.18
CA LEU A 3 -9.72 4.98 -1.58
C LEU A 3 -9.86 6.50 -1.79
N LEU A 4 -8.78 7.15 -2.18
CA LEU A 4 -8.75 8.60 -2.42
C LEU A 4 -9.12 8.95 -3.86
N GLY A 5 -8.90 8.05 -4.81
CA GLY A 5 -9.19 8.28 -6.23
C GLY A 5 -8.23 7.55 -7.17
N MET A 6 -8.01 8.13 -8.35
CA MET A 6 -7.09 7.65 -9.39
C MET A 6 -6.09 8.76 -9.74
N ILE A 7 -4.85 8.41 -10.06
CA ILE A 7 -3.87 9.34 -10.65
C ILE A 7 -3.24 8.75 -11.91
N ASP A 8 -2.86 9.61 -12.85
CA ASP A 8 -2.03 9.22 -13.98
C ASP A 8 -0.55 9.26 -13.58
N VAL A 9 0.15 8.15 -13.80
CA VAL A 9 1.61 8.11 -13.74
C VAL A 9 2.11 7.59 -15.08
N ARG A 10 2.66 8.49 -15.88
CA ARG A 10 3.25 8.18 -17.21
C ARG A 10 2.25 7.54 -18.18
N GLY A 11 0.98 7.97 -18.16
CA GLY A 11 -0.04 7.44 -19.05
C GLY A 11 -0.73 6.16 -18.55
N SER A 12 -0.48 5.76 -17.29
CA SER A 12 -1.14 4.61 -16.66
C SER A 12 -1.92 5.08 -15.42
N GLY A 13 -3.16 4.63 -15.29
CA GLY A 13 -4.04 4.99 -14.19
C GLY A 13 -3.78 4.12 -12.96
N TYR A 14 -3.43 4.74 -11.84
CA TYR A 14 -3.21 4.06 -10.57
C TYR A 14 -4.26 4.48 -9.54
N PRO A 15 -4.97 3.51 -8.93
CA PRO A 15 -5.82 3.78 -7.78
C PRO A 15 -4.97 4.18 -6.58
N ILE A 16 -5.41 5.21 -5.86
CA ILE A 16 -4.70 5.76 -4.72
C ILE A 16 -5.40 5.42 -3.42
N VAL A 17 -4.66 4.79 -2.51
CA VAL A 17 -5.10 4.34 -1.19
C VAL A 17 -4.38 5.14 -0.10
N ASP A 18 -5.12 5.68 0.86
CA ASP A 18 -4.58 6.25 2.10
C ASP A 18 -4.19 5.10 3.04
N LEU A 19 -2.88 4.85 3.20
CA LEU A 19 -2.37 3.75 4.01
C LEU A 19 -2.76 3.91 5.50
N ARG A 20 -2.88 5.14 6.00
CA ARG A 20 -3.28 5.37 7.39
C ARG A 20 -4.68 4.83 7.63
N THR A 21 -5.64 5.29 6.83
CA THR A 21 -7.03 4.84 6.97
C THR A 21 -7.18 3.35 6.67
N LYS A 22 -6.37 2.82 5.74
CA LYS A 22 -6.32 1.39 5.43
C LYS A 22 -5.84 0.55 6.62
N LEU A 23 -4.91 1.06 7.41
CA LEU A 23 -4.42 0.46 8.66
C LEU A 23 -5.29 0.82 9.89
N GLY A 24 -6.42 1.51 9.70
CA GLY A 24 -7.32 1.91 10.79
C GLY A 24 -6.83 3.12 11.60
N LEU A 25 -5.83 3.84 11.12
CA LEU A 25 -5.34 5.08 11.71
C LEU A 25 -6.18 6.29 11.24
N PRO A 26 -6.27 7.37 12.03
CA PRO A 26 -6.93 8.60 11.59
C PRO A 26 -6.21 9.22 10.40
N SER A 27 -6.94 9.68 9.39
CA SER A 27 -6.35 10.43 8.27
C SER A 27 -5.76 11.76 8.76
N ILE A 28 -4.73 12.24 8.06
CA ILE A 28 -4.04 13.50 8.35
C ILE A 28 -3.86 14.31 7.06
N ALA A 29 -3.64 15.62 7.20
CA ALA A 29 -3.30 16.45 6.06
C ALA A 29 -1.93 16.05 5.48
N ALA A 30 -1.83 16.01 4.16
CA ALA A 30 -0.57 15.79 3.48
C ALA A 30 0.43 16.90 3.82
N THR A 31 1.70 16.53 3.93
CA THR A 31 2.83 17.43 4.21
C THR A 31 3.85 17.35 3.07
N GLU A 32 4.89 18.18 3.12
CA GLU A 32 6.02 18.09 2.18
C GLU A 32 6.75 16.74 2.22
N ALA A 33 6.59 15.96 3.31
CA ALA A 33 7.17 14.64 3.45
C ALA A 33 6.29 13.51 2.86
N THR A 34 5.01 13.78 2.63
CA THR A 34 4.05 12.77 2.13
C THR A 34 4.45 12.26 0.75
N ARG A 35 4.42 10.95 0.55
CA ARG A 35 4.79 10.30 -0.72
C ARG A 35 3.71 9.32 -1.15
N ILE A 36 3.58 9.15 -2.47
CA ILE A 36 2.80 8.06 -3.07
C ILE A 36 3.79 7.00 -3.52
N ILE A 37 3.62 5.76 -3.03
CA ILE A 37 4.43 4.60 -3.37
C ILE A 37 3.62 3.71 -4.29
N ILE A 38 4.06 3.52 -5.52
CA ILE A 38 3.41 2.59 -6.46
C ILE A 38 3.96 1.19 -6.21
N LEU A 39 3.08 0.25 -5.87
CA LEU A 39 3.41 -1.14 -5.61
C LEU A 39 2.54 -2.05 -6.46
N ASP A 40 3.13 -3.11 -7.00
CA ASP A 40 2.39 -4.19 -7.64
C ASP A 40 1.82 -5.12 -6.58
N VAL A 41 0.50 -5.09 -6.41
CA VAL A 41 -0.22 -5.88 -5.42
C VAL A 41 -0.75 -7.14 -6.09
N PRO A 42 -0.45 -8.34 -5.54
CA PRO A 42 -1.10 -9.58 -5.98
C PRO A 42 -2.59 -9.55 -5.64
N MET A 43 -3.43 -9.64 -6.66
CA MET A 43 -4.88 -9.69 -6.53
C MET A 43 -5.45 -10.78 -7.43
N LYS A 44 -6.01 -11.83 -6.83
CA LYS A 44 -6.49 -13.02 -7.54
C LYS A 44 -5.37 -13.57 -8.44
N ASP A 45 -5.58 -13.60 -9.76
CA ASP A 45 -4.67 -14.21 -10.73
C ASP A 45 -3.77 -13.19 -11.45
N ARG A 46 -3.63 -11.96 -10.92
CA ARG A 46 -2.80 -10.91 -11.54
C ARG A 46 -2.13 -9.98 -10.53
N LEU A 47 -1.18 -9.19 -11.03
CA LEU A 47 -0.62 -8.04 -10.33
C LEU A 47 -1.38 -6.78 -10.73
N VAL A 48 -1.74 -5.96 -9.75
CA VAL A 48 -2.40 -4.67 -9.96
C VAL A 48 -1.53 -3.60 -9.34
N GLY A 49 -1.15 -2.59 -10.14
CA GLY A 49 -0.44 -1.43 -9.64
C GLY A 49 -1.36 -0.59 -8.76
N VAL A 50 -0.96 -0.33 -7.51
CA VAL A 50 -1.71 0.50 -6.57
C VAL A 50 -0.77 1.53 -5.97
N GLY A 51 -1.23 2.78 -5.89
CA GLY A 51 -0.51 3.83 -5.19
C GLY A 51 -0.92 3.95 -3.73
N PHE A 52 0.04 3.92 -2.83
CA PHE A 52 -0.18 4.06 -1.39
C PHE A 52 0.34 5.41 -0.92
N VAL A 53 -0.51 6.21 -0.30
CA VAL A 53 -0.09 7.43 0.39
C VAL A 53 0.54 7.05 1.72
N ALA A 54 1.81 7.40 1.90
CA ALA A 54 2.56 7.25 3.13
C ALA A 54 2.95 8.62 3.70
N ASP A 55 3.00 8.72 5.03
CA ASP A 55 3.32 9.96 5.74
C ASP A 55 4.70 10.49 5.38
N CYS A 56 5.67 9.58 5.27
CA CYS A 56 7.03 9.83 4.82
C CYS A 56 7.71 8.52 4.38
N VAL A 57 8.78 8.64 3.60
CA VAL A 57 9.68 7.53 3.26
C VAL A 57 11.03 7.85 3.88
N PHE A 58 11.51 6.98 4.77
CA PHE A 58 12.77 7.20 5.49
C PHE A 58 13.97 6.78 4.65
N GLU A 59 14.06 5.49 4.31
CA GLU A 59 15.19 4.90 3.61
C GLU A 59 14.83 3.51 3.07
N VAL A 60 15.73 2.95 2.28
CA VAL A 60 15.72 1.53 1.90
C VAL A 60 16.72 0.80 2.79
N THR A 61 16.29 -0.32 3.38
CA THR A 61 17.13 -1.14 4.25
C THR A 61 16.90 -2.61 3.96
N ASP A 62 17.94 -3.41 4.16
CA ASP A 62 17.81 -4.86 4.21
C ASP A 62 17.34 -5.29 5.60
N ILE A 63 16.54 -6.35 5.64
CA ILE A 63 16.12 -7.02 6.87
C ILE A 63 16.45 -8.50 6.68
N ASP A 64 17.22 -9.07 7.61
CA ASP A 64 17.49 -10.51 7.62
C ASP A 64 16.18 -11.27 7.88
N GLU A 65 15.80 -12.15 6.97
CA GLU A 65 14.60 -12.98 7.08
C GLU A 65 14.59 -13.82 8.36
N GLN A 66 15.75 -14.23 8.85
CA GLN A 66 15.88 -15.00 10.09
C GLN A 66 15.60 -14.16 11.35
N ALA A 67 15.71 -12.84 11.24
CA ALA A 67 15.42 -11.89 12.30
C ALA A 67 13.97 -11.38 12.25
N ILE A 68 13.15 -11.87 11.31
CA ILE A 68 11.72 -11.57 11.26
C ILE A 68 11.01 -12.45 12.29
N GLU A 69 10.44 -11.81 13.30
CA GLU A 69 9.66 -12.47 14.33
C GLU A 69 8.17 -12.52 13.93
N PRO A 70 7.45 -13.60 14.30
CA PRO A 70 6.01 -13.65 14.10
C PRO A 70 5.32 -12.57 14.94
N ILE A 71 4.18 -12.10 14.44
CA ILE A 71 3.40 -11.10 15.16
C ILE A 71 2.84 -11.75 16.42
N PRO A 72 3.07 -11.17 17.61
CA PRO A 72 2.50 -11.71 18.82
C PRO A 72 0.97 -11.66 18.74
N GLU A 73 0.32 -12.76 19.13
CA GLU A 73 -1.14 -12.84 19.27
C GLU A 73 -1.59 -12.02 20.49
N VAL A 74 -1.50 -10.70 20.38
CA VAL A 74 -1.99 -9.80 21.42
C VAL A 74 -3.48 -9.60 21.18
N GLY A 75 -4.31 -10.16 22.07
CA GLY A 75 -5.76 -10.02 22.02
C GLY A 75 -6.20 -8.55 22.04
N GLY A 76 -6.44 -8.00 20.86
CA GLY A 76 -6.82 -6.60 20.65
C GLY A 76 -7.15 -6.36 19.18
N LYS A 77 -7.79 -5.22 18.87
CA LYS A 77 -8.22 -4.79 17.52
C LYS A 77 -7.08 -4.55 16.51
N TRP A 78 -5.87 -5.03 16.78
CA TRP A 78 -4.82 -5.05 15.78
C TRP A 78 -5.20 -6.11 14.76
N GLN A 79 -5.60 -5.68 13.55
CA GLN A 79 -5.91 -6.59 12.45
C GLN A 79 -4.58 -7.18 11.96
N SER A 80 -4.10 -8.22 12.65
CA SER A 80 -2.84 -8.92 12.36
C SER A 80 -2.82 -9.57 10.98
N ASP A 81 -3.97 -9.70 10.34
CA ASP A 81 -4.15 -10.54 9.15
C ASP A 81 -3.29 -10.09 7.97
N TYR A 82 -2.94 -8.80 7.88
CA TYR A 82 -2.15 -8.25 6.77
C TYR A 82 -0.68 -8.06 7.07
N ALA A 83 -0.21 -8.38 8.26
CA ALA A 83 1.19 -8.21 8.61
C ALA A 83 1.89 -9.58 8.54
N ALA A 84 2.97 -9.64 7.76
CA ALA A 84 3.75 -10.85 7.52
C ALA A 84 4.66 -11.20 8.70
N GLY A 85 5.10 -10.18 9.45
CA GLY A 85 5.99 -10.32 10.59
C GLY A 85 6.46 -8.97 11.10
N ILE A 86 7.32 -9.01 12.12
CA ILE A 86 7.98 -7.86 12.71
C ILE A 86 9.49 -8.05 12.55
N GLY A 87 10.14 -7.11 11.88
CA GLY A 87 11.59 -7.00 11.85
C GLY A 87 12.10 -5.99 12.87
N ARG A 88 13.42 -5.94 13.03
CA ARG A 88 14.09 -4.97 13.91
C ARG A 88 15.16 -4.22 13.14
N LYS A 89 15.14 -2.88 13.27
CA LYS A 89 16.19 -2.00 12.78
C LYS A 89 16.75 -1.19 13.94
N GLY A 90 17.91 -1.61 14.45
CA GLY A 90 18.50 -1.03 15.66
C GLY A 90 17.57 -1.23 16.87
N GLU A 91 17.06 -0.13 17.42
CA GLU A 91 16.11 -0.16 18.55
C GLU A 91 14.64 -0.09 18.11
N ASN A 92 14.38 0.11 16.82
CA ASN A 92 13.04 0.28 16.29
C ASN A 92 12.47 -1.04 15.76
N PHE A 93 11.18 -1.26 16.02
CA PHE A 93 10.40 -2.31 15.38
C PHE A 93 9.87 -1.84 14.03
N VAL A 94 9.91 -2.72 13.04
CA VAL A 94 9.38 -2.48 11.70
C VAL A 94 8.36 -3.56 11.38
N VAL A 95 7.12 -3.16 11.07
CA VAL A 95 6.09 -4.09 10.63
C VAL A 95 6.28 -4.35 9.14
N ILE A 96 6.33 -5.62 8.76
CA ILE A 96 6.41 -6.05 7.36
C ILE A 96 4.99 -6.42 6.92
N PHE A 97 4.50 -5.81 5.86
CA PHE A 97 3.14 -6.03 5.37
C PHE A 97 3.10 -7.08 4.26
N ASP A 98 2.11 -7.97 4.34
CA ASP A 98 1.66 -8.79 3.21
C ASP A 98 0.62 -7.98 2.42
N LEU A 99 1.03 -7.45 1.27
CA LEU A 99 0.17 -6.59 0.44
C LEU A 99 -1.06 -7.33 -0.11
N ALA A 100 -0.94 -8.62 -0.39
CA ALA A 100 -2.06 -9.41 -0.89
C ALA A 100 -3.13 -9.53 0.19
N ARG A 101 -2.73 -9.81 1.43
CA ARG A 101 -3.66 -9.86 2.58
C ARG A 101 -4.17 -8.47 2.96
N LEU A 102 -3.33 -7.45 2.88
CA LEU A 102 -3.72 -6.06 3.13
C LEU A 102 -4.90 -5.67 2.24
N MET A 103 -4.85 -6.03 0.96
CA MET A 103 -5.86 -5.65 -0.02
C MET A 103 -6.91 -6.72 -0.34
N ALA A 104 -6.87 -7.89 0.32
CA ALA A 104 -7.65 -9.07 -0.03
C ALA A 104 -9.19 -8.84 -0.08
N ASN A 105 -9.70 -7.98 0.80
CA ASN A 105 -11.14 -7.70 0.93
C ASN A 105 -11.57 -6.40 0.25
N ASP A 106 -10.65 -5.70 -0.42
CA ASP A 106 -10.93 -4.42 -1.04
C ASP A 106 -11.37 -4.59 -2.49
N LYS A 107 -12.36 -3.80 -2.89
CA LYS A 107 -12.71 -3.62 -4.29
C LYS A 107 -12.03 -2.35 -4.78
N ILE A 108 -10.91 -2.50 -5.45
CA ILE A 108 -10.24 -1.37 -6.10
C ILE A 108 -10.83 -1.21 -7.51
N PRO A 109 -11.19 0.01 -7.93
CA PRO A 109 -11.55 0.28 -9.31
C PRO A 109 -10.42 -0.13 -10.24
N GLU A 110 -10.73 -0.94 -11.23
CA GLU A 110 -9.77 -1.33 -12.25
C GLU A 110 -9.65 -0.18 -13.26
N ASP A 111 -8.43 0.10 -13.70
CA ASP A 111 -8.21 1.00 -14.82
C ASP A 111 -8.94 0.41 -16.04
N ARG A 112 -10.03 1.06 -16.47
CA ARG A 112 -10.72 0.70 -17.71
C ARG A 112 -9.88 1.28 -18.81
N ASP A 113 -8.93 0.49 -19.33
CA ASP A 113 -8.19 0.75 -20.56
C ASP A 113 -8.02 2.24 -20.89
N ALA A 114 -6.88 2.84 -20.50
CA ALA A 114 -6.33 4.00 -21.18
C ALA A 114 -5.82 3.61 -22.60
N GLY A 115 -6.68 2.94 -23.37
CA GLY A 115 -6.34 2.15 -24.55
C GLY A 115 -7.54 1.77 -25.43
N ALA A 116 -8.64 2.51 -25.39
CA ALA A 116 -9.63 2.54 -26.47
C ALA A 116 -10.35 3.90 -26.46
N ASP A 117 -10.13 4.68 -27.51
CA ASP A 117 -10.86 5.92 -27.85
C ASP A 117 -10.43 7.22 -27.15
N ALA A 118 -9.18 7.64 -27.36
CA ALA A 118 -8.87 9.07 -27.43
C ALA A 118 -8.88 9.48 -28.91
N PRO A 119 -9.73 10.44 -29.35
CA PRO A 119 -9.65 10.93 -30.72
C PRO A 119 -8.30 11.60 -30.89
N ARG A 120 -7.50 11.11 -31.84
CA ARG A 120 -6.34 11.84 -32.35
C ARG A 120 -6.85 13.18 -32.86
N ALA A 121 -6.62 14.24 -32.08
CA ALA A 121 -6.82 15.59 -32.53
C ALA A 121 -5.88 15.85 -33.71
N ALA A 122 -6.49 16.27 -34.82
CA ALA A 122 -5.82 16.74 -36.03
C ALA A 122 -5.19 18.12 -35.83
#